data_AF-A0A842WMZ3-F1
#
_entry.id   AF-A0A842WMZ3-F1
#
_cell.length_a   1.000
_cell.length_b   1.000
_cell.length_c   1.000
_cell.angle_alpha   90.00
_cell.angle_beta   90.00
_cell.angle_gamma   90.00
#
_symmetry.space_group_name_H-M   'P 1'
#
loop_
_entity.id
_entity.type
_entity.pdbx_description
1 polymer ?
#
loop_
_entity_poly.entity_id
_entity_poly.type
_entity_poly.pdbx_seq_one_letter_code
_entity_poly.pdbx_strand_id
1 'polypeptide(L)'
;MDDRRPDDTQIWDIRREIDALDKVREEILKLFESQEDNSMDSIWKVDLRDLYFSVVSSWQLLKSCPSLEGTERNQRADNAKQFLRVAEEKFQQVLSEVETVQNNRSLKIQEDLKEVFQKVIESLHQAIQVYLPEKKSSPPEKTIVKTGPMEFHLLCAVCGELAVSFTLGPIADDGSGKINYKGITKSTTLDFQLNSSIFDLLDEGNIREVHNHLEKNTFIEDGIDAYCPKCDKIYCKNHYLTRVVYDQGFYDCTYGTCPIGHERIIDD
;
A
#
# COMPACT_ATOMS: atom_id res chain seq x y z
N MET A 1 25.99 -32.76 13.36
CA MET A 1 24.88 -32.84 12.39
C MET A 1 24.05 -31.61 12.65
N ASP A 2 23.99 -30.71 11.67
CA ASP A 2 23.43 -29.36 11.80
C ASP A 2 21.90 -29.49 11.75
N ASP A 3 21.25 -29.50 12.92
CA ASP A 3 19.80 -29.65 13.08
C ASP A 3 19.08 -28.30 12.84
N ARG A 4 19.49 -27.60 11.77
CA ARG A 4 18.85 -26.34 11.39
C ARG A 4 17.52 -26.63 10.75
N ARG A 5 16.48 -25.96 11.23
CA ARG A 5 15.17 -26.00 10.59
C ARG A 5 15.33 -25.40 9.19
N PRO A 6 14.67 -25.95 8.15
CA PRO A 6 14.71 -25.41 6.79
C PRO A 6 14.49 -23.89 6.73
N ASP A 7 13.62 -23.37 7.61
CA ASP A 7 13.30 -21.95 7.76
C ASP A 7 14.52 -21.07 8.09
N ASP A 8 15.52 -21.59 8.81
CA ASP A 8 16.72 -20.82 9.17
C ASP A 8 17.55 -20.46 7.94
N THR A 9 17.59 -21.34 6.93
CA THR A 9 18.43 -21.14 5.73
C THR A 9 17.89 -19.99 4.89
N GLN A 10 16.57 -19.90 4.71
CA GLN A 10 15.91 -18.83 3.98
C GLN A 10 16.15 -17.45 4.63
N ILE A 11 16.10 -17.36 5.96
CA ILE A 11 16.32 -16.10 6.69
C ILE A 11 17.75 -15.57 6.52
N TRP A 12 18.75 -16.47 6.44
CA TRP A 12 20.14 -16.09 6.18
C TRP A 12 20.37 -15.68 4.72
N ASP A 13 19.67 -16.29 3.78
CA ASP A 13 19.75 -15.91 2.37
C ASP A 13 19.23 -14.49 2.16
N ILE A 14 18.08 -14.14 2.74
CA ILE A 14 17.53 -12.78 2.75
C ILE A 14 18.54 -11.77 3.32
N ARG A 15 19.29 -12.14 4.37
CA ARG A 15 20.29 -11.24 4.96
C ARG A 15 21.38 -10.85 3.96
N ARG A 16 21.83 -11.79 3.12
CA ARG A 16 22.83 -11.50 2.08
C ARG A 16 22.30 -10.55 1.01
N GLU A 17 21.03 -10.68 0.67
CA GLU A 17 20.36 -9.77 -0.27
C GLU A 17 20.23 -8.36 0.33
N ILE A 18 19.93 -8.25 1.62
CA ILE A 18 19.93 -6.96 2.36
C ILE A 18 21.33 -6.34 2.38
N ASP A 19 22.38 -7.14 2.57
CA ASP A 19 23.76 -6.63 2.52
C ASP A 19 24.14 -6.16 1.10
N ALA A 20 23.54 -6.71 0.04
CA ALA A 20 23.68 -6.19 -1.32
C ALA A 20 22.95 -4.86 -1.49
N LEU A 21 21.74 -4.72 -0.93
CA LEU A 21 20.99 -3.47 -0.93
C LEU A 21 21.73 -2.35 -0.21
N ASP A 22 22.39 -2.67 0.92
CA ASP A 22 23.24 -1.73 1.67
C ASP A 22 24.37 -1.16 0.79
N LYS A 23 25.00 -1.98 -0.05
CA LYS A 23 26.05 -1.51 -0.97
C LYS A 23 25.52 -0.55 -2.01
N VAL A 24 24.34 -0.84 -2.58
CA VAL A 24 23.69 0.07 -3.53
C VAL A 24 23.32 1.39 -2.84
N ARG A 25 22.83 1.32 -1.58
CA ARG A 25 22.57 2.50 -0.74
C ARG A 25 23.79 3.40 -0.62
N GLU A 26 24.96 2.84 -0.31
CA GLU A 26 26.21 3.61 -0.20
C GLU A 26 26.63 4.24 -1.54
N GLU A 27 26.39 3.58 -2.67
CA GLU A 27 26.66 4.17 -3.99
C GLU A 27 25.71 5.32 -4.33
N ILE A 28 24.44 5.25 -3.91
CA ILE A 28 23.49 6.37 -4.01
C ILE A 28 23.98 7.55 -3.17
N LEU A 29 24.41 7.32 -1.93
CA LEU A 29 24.95 8.39 -1.08
C LEU A 29 26.13 9.10 -1.77
N LYS A 30 27.09 8.35 -2.29
CA LYS A 30 28.25 8.90 -3.02
C LYS A 30 27.89 9.59 -4.33
N LEU A 31 26.77 9.22 -4.97
CA LEU A 31 26.30 9.87 -6.18
C LEU A 31 25.90 11.32 -5.86
N PHE A 32 25.13 11.52 -4.79
CA PHE A 32 24.63 12.83 -4.41
C PHE A 32 25.63 13.67 -3.62
N GLU A 33 26.53 13.08 -2.83
CA GLU A 33 27.64 13.82 -2.18
C GLU A 33 28.54 14.56 -3.18
N SER A 34 28.62 14.08 -4.42
CA SER A 34 29.41 14.73 -5.47
C SER A 34 28.75 15.96 -6.10
N GLN A 35 27.51 16.29 -5.72
CA GLN A 35 26.79 17.47 -6.19
C GLN A 35 26.83 18.56 -5.10
N GLU A 36 27.76 19.51 -5.22
CA GLU A 36 28.11 20.47 -4.17
C GLU A 36 27.00 21.47 -3.73
N ASP A 37 25.80 21.47 -4.33
CA ASP A 37 24.96 22.68 -4.32
C ASP A 37 23.47 22.54 -3.97
N ASN A 38 22.99 21.41 -3.41
CA ASN A 38 21.54 21.22 -3.26
C ASN A 38 21.02 21.35 -1.81
N SER A 39 20.20 22.36 -1.53
CA SER A 39 19.39 22.44 -0.30
C SER A 39 18.34 21.33 -0.17
N MET A 40 18.10 20.58 -1.25
CA MET A 40 17.27 19.37 -1.28
C MET A 40 17.94 18.15 -0.62
N ASP A 41 19.20 18.26 -0.16
CA ASP A 41 20.04 17.17 0.33
C ASP A 41 19.55 16.47 1.61
N SER A 42 18.44 16.93 2.20
CA SER A 42 17.86 16.33 3.41
C SER A 42 16.70 15.36 3.17
N ILE A 43 15.89 15.55 2.12
CA ILE A 43 14.64 14.81 1.97
C ILE A 43 14.91 13.40 1.41
N TRP A 44 15.60 13.29 0.28
CA TRP A 44 15.91 11.99 -0.33
C TRP A 44 16.77 11.09 0.58
N LYS A 45 17.63 11.68 1.44
CA LYS A 45 18.41 10.93 2.44
C LYS A 45 17.51 10.26 3.48
N VAL A 46 16.43 10.95 3.87
CA VAL A 46 15.41 10.38 4.76
C VAL A 46 14.71 9.22 4.06
N ASP A 47 14.32 9.38 2.79
CA ASP A 47 13.65 8.31 2.04
C ASP A 47 14.54 7.09 1.81
N LEU A 48 15.81 7.29 1.45
CA LEU A 48 16.79 6.23 1.28
C LEU A 48 17.05 5.47 2.59
N ARG A 49 17.13 6.21 3.69
CA ARG A 49 17.29 5.65 5.03
C ARG A 49 16.05 4.83 5.43
N ASP A 50 14.86 5.38 5.18
CA ASP A 50 13.59 4.75 5.55
C ASP A 50 13.29 3.51 4.69
N LEU A 51 13.66 3.53 3.40
CA LEU A 51 13.69 2.36 2.51
C LEU A 51 14.49 1.21 3.16
N TYR A 52 15.75 1.48 3.49
CA TYR A 52 16.65 0.46 4.04
C TYR A 52 16.17 -0.04 5.41
N PHE A 53 15.81 0.86 6.32
CA PHE A 53 15.36 0.44 7.65
C PHE A 53 14.04 -0.32 7.63
N SER A 54 13.14 -0.01 6.70
CA SER A 54 11.89 -0.74 6.55
C SER A 54 12.13 -2.18 6.09
N VAL A 55 13.04 -2.38 5.12
CA VAL A 55 13.49 -3.73 4.72
C VAL A 55 14.11 -4.49 5.90
N VAL A 56 15.05 -3.87 6.62
CA VAL A 56 15.71 -4.50 7.78
C VAL A 56 14.71 -4.84 8.88
N SER A 57 13.77 -3.95 9.17
CA SER A 57 12.73 -4.16 10.19
C SER A 57 11.81 -5.31 9.83
N SER A 58 11.39 -5.40 8.56
CA SER A 58 10.60 -6.53 8.06
C SER A 58 11.33 -7.86 8.28
N TRP A 59 12.61 -7.95 7.89
CA TRP A 59 13.44 -9.12 8.11
C TRP A 59 13.63 -9.47 9.60
N GLN A 60 13.88 -8.47 10.46
CA GLN A 60 14.05 -8.69 11.91
C GLN A 60 12.79 -9.27 12.55
N LEU A 61 11.61 -8.80 12.15
CA LEU A 61 10.34 -9.34 12.61
C LEU A 61 10.17 -10.80 12.16
N LEU A 62 10.46 -11.10 10.89
CA LEU A 62 10.41 -12.48 10.37
C LEU A 62 11.36 -13.44 11.07
N LYS A 63 12.58 -13.00 11.36
CA LYS A 63 13.57 -13.79 12.10
C LYS A 63 13.05 -14.27 13.45
N SER A 64 12.12 -13.54 14.07
CA SER A 64 11.50 -13.91 15.36
C SER A 64 10.28 -14.83 15.22
N CYS A 65 9.67 -14.96 14.05
CA CYS A 65 8.45 -15.75 13.84
C CYS A 65 8.57 -17.23 14.22
N PRO A 66 9.68 -17.95 13.95
CA PRO A 66 9.81 -19.37 14.29
C PRO A 66 9.66 -19.70 15.78
N SER A 67 9.94 -18.74 16.67
CA SER A 67 9.80 -18.91 18.12
C SER A 67 8.43 -18.51 18.69
N LEU A 68 7.55 -17.92 17.86
CA LEU A 68 6.21 -17.48 18.26
C LEU A 68 5.18 -18.52 17.84
N GLU A 69 3.97 -18.48 18.40
CA GLU A 69 2.86 -19.38 18.02
C GLU A 69 1.55 -18.62 17.82
N GLY A 70 0.61 -19.25 17.10
CA GLY A 70 -0.77 -18.78 16.96
C GLY A 70 -0.90 -17.33 16.49
N THR A 71 -1.71 -16.56 17.21
CA THR A 71 -2.05 -15.17 16.87
C THR A 71 -0.86 -14.23 16.95
N GLU A 72 0.09 -14.47 17.86
CA GLU A 72 1.28 -13.62 18.00
C GLU A 72 2.20 -13.73 16.78
N ARG A 73 2.40 -14.95 16.27
CA ARG A 73 3.15 -15.20 15.03
C ARG A 73 2.48 -14.50 13.85
N ASN A 74 1.16 -14.63 13.72
CA ASN A 74 0.41 -13.99 12.63
C ASN A 74 0.54 -12.46 12.69
N GLN A 75 0.42 -11.87 13.88
CA GLN A 75 0.59 -10.43 14.07
C GLN A 75 2.01 -9.98 13.72
N ARG A 76 3.02 -10.77 14.10
CA ARG A 76 4.41 -10.48 13.76
C ARG A 76 4.66 -10.47 12.25
N ALA A 77 4.12 -11.47 11.55
CA ALA A 77 4.19 -11.56 10.09
C ALA A 77 3.42 -10.42 9.40
N ASP A 78 2.24 -10.03 9.92
CA ASP A 78 1.50 -8.88 9.37
C ASP A 78 2.26 -7.56 9.56
N ASN A 79 2.88 -7.36 10.74
CA ASN A 79 3.73 -6.20 10.97
C ASN A 79 4.92 -6.17 9.99
N ALA A 80 5.57 -7.31 9.75
CA ALA A 80 6.65 -7.41 8.75
C ALA A 80 6.17 -7.02 7.35
N LYS A 81 4.94 -7.42 6.99
CA LYS A 81 4.28 -7.03 5.74
C LYS A 81 4.02 -5.52 5.65
N GLN A 82 3.62 -4.86 6.74
CA GLN A 82 3.43 -3.40 6.71
C GLN A 82 4.76 -2.67 6.49
N PHE A 83 5.85 -3.09 7.13
CA PHE A 83 7.17 -2.51 6.86
C PHE A 83 7.62 -2.73 5.40
N LEU A 84 7.33 -3.91 4.84
CA LEU A 84 7.66 -4.19 3.45
C LEU A 84 6.95 -3.24 2.47
N ARG A 85 5.69 -2.88 2.75
CA ARG A 85 4.96 -1.88 1.95
C ARG A 85 5.58 -0.49 2.02
N VAL A 86 5.98 -0.05 3.22
CA VAL A 86 6.69 1.22 3.37
C VAL A 86 7.98 1.21 2.54
N ALA A 87 8.71 0.08 2.53
CA ALA A 87 9.89 -0.06 1.68
C ALA A 87 9.56 0.04 0.18
N GLU A 88 8.46 -0.57 -0.30
CA GLU A 88 8.01 -0.47 -1.70
C GLU A 88 7.75 0.98 -2.11
N GLU A 89 7.06 1.74 -1.25
CA GLU A 89 6.77 3.16 -1.49
C GLU A 89 8.06 3.99 -1.53
N LYS A 90 8.94 3.82 -0.54
CA LYS A 90 10.22 4.54 -0.47
C LYS A 90 11.17 4.18 -1.60
N PHE A 91 11.11 2.94 -2.10
CA PHE A 91 11.88 2.53 -3.27
C PHE A 91 11.52 3.35 -4.51
N GLN A 92 10.22 3.58 -4.78
CA GLN A 92 9.80 4.38 -5.93
C GLN A 92 10.28 5.83 -5.82
N GLN A 93 10.20 6.42 -4.62
CA GLN A 93 10.72 7.77 -4.34
C GLN A 93 12.21 7.87 -4.62
N VAL A 94 13.01 7.01 -3.98
CA VAL A 94 14.47 6.97 -4.15
C VAL A 94 14.85 6.74 -5.61
N LEU A 95 14.15 5.84 -6.31
CA LEU A 95 14.41 5.57 -7.71
C LEU A 95 14.19 6.80 -8.58
N SER A 96 13.07 7.52 -8.38
CA SER A 96 12.79 8.78 -9.08
C SER A 96 13.90 9.81 -8.84
N GLU A 97 14.40 9.94 -7.61
CA GLU A 97 15.49 10.87 -7.29
C GLU A 97 16.77 10.52 -8.04
N VAL A 98 17.16 9.24 -8.08
CA VAL A 98 18.34 8.79 -8.84
C VAL A 98 18.15 9.00 -10.34
N GLU A 99 16.92 8.90 -10.85
CA GLU A 99 16.58 9.17 -12.26
C GLU A 99 16.81 10.64 -12.66
N THR A 100 16.67 11.59 -11.74
CA THR A 100 16.90 13.03 -12.03
C THR A 100 18.35 13.39 -12.39
N VAL A 101 19.33 12.60 -11.95
CA VAL A 101 20.76 12.90 -12.13
C VAL A 101 21.23 12.68 -13.59
N GLN A 102 20.52 11.85 -14.36
CA GLN A 102 20.70 11.66 -15.81
C GLN A 102 22.14 11.44 -16.32
N ASN A 103 22.98 10.69 -15.60
CA ASN A 103 24.33 10.34 -16.05
C ASN A 103 24.56 8.81 -16.09
N ASN A 104 25.65 8.36 -16.72
CA ASN A 104 25.93 6.91 -16.86
C ASN A 104 26.05 6.18 -15.51
N ARG A 105 26.52 6.88 -14.46
CA ARG A 105 26.63 6.31 -13.13
C ARG A 105 25.25 6.13 -12.50
N SER A 106 24.36 7.12 -12.64
CA SER A 106 23.00 7.04 -12.09
C SER A 106 22.17 5.96 -12.78
N LEU A 107 22.29 5.81 -14.11
CA LEU A 107 21.63 4.72 -14.85
C LEU A 107 22.02 3.33 -14.31
N LYS A 108 23.32 3.11 -14.08
CA LYS A 108 23.79 1.84 -13.52
C LYS A 108 23.28 1.62 -12.09
N ILE A 109 23.29 2.66 -11.26
CA ILE A 109 22.75 2.59 -9.89
C ILE A 109 21.25 2.26 -9.91
N GLN A 110 20.47 2.79 -10.86
CA GLN A 110 19.05 2.45 -11.00
C GLN A 110 18.84 0.98 -11.35
N GLU A 111 19.61 0.43 -12.29
CA GLU A 111 19.56 -0.98 -12.67
C GLU A 111 19.90 -1.88 -11.47
N ASP A 112 21.01 -1.58 -10.79
CA ASP A 112 21.46 -2.32 -9.61
C ASP A 112 20.42 -2.23 -8.47
N LEU A 113 19.83 -1.04 -8.23
CA LEU A 113 18.80 -0.83 -7.23
C LEU A 113 17.52 -1.63 -7.55
N LYS A 114 17.03 -1.57 -8.79
CA LYS A 114 15.86 -2.33 -9.25
C LYS A 114 16.07 -3.83 -9.08
N GLU A 115 17.20 -4.36 -9.55
CA GLU A 115 17.51 -5.78 -9.47
C GLU A 115 17.63 -6.27 -8.01
N VAL A 116 18.43 -5.58 -7.19
CA VAL A 116 18.68 -6.00 -5.81
C VAL A 116 17.42 -5.86 -4.95
N PHE A 117 16.69 -4.76 -5.09
CA PHE A 117 15.45 -4.56 -4.34
C PHE A 117 14.39 -5.60 -4.69
N GLN A 118 14.22 -5.92 -5.98
CA GLN A 118 13.29 -6.96 -6.42
C GLN A 118 13.60 -8.33 -5.79
N LYS A 119 14.89 -8.72 -5.75
CA LYS A 119 15.29 -9.99 -5.09
C LYS A 119 14.94 -10.01 -3.61
N VAL A 120 15.32 -8.95 -2.89
CA VAL A 120 15.01 -8.81 -1.45
C VAL A 120 13.50 -8.91 -1.21
N ILE A 121 12.71 -8.25 -2.06
CA ILE A 121 11.27 -8.16 -1.85
C ILE A 121 10.56 -9.48 -2.11
N GLU A 122 10.95 -10.19 -3.18
CA GLU A 122 10.40 -11.51 -3.50
C GLU A 122 10.69 -12.49 -2.36
N SER A 123 11.93 -12.52 -1.87
CA SER A 123 12.34 -13.38 -0.77
C SER A 123 11.58 -13.05 0.53
N LEU A 124 11.40 -11.76 0.84
CA LEU A 124 10.63 -11.33 2.02
C LEU A 124 9.14 -11.67 1.89
N HIS A 125 8.50 -11.38 0.76
CA HIS A 125 7.10 -11.72 0.52
C HIS A 125 6.87 -13.23 0.65
N GLN A 126 7.74 -14.04 0.05
CA GLN A 126 7.67 -15.49 0.16
C GLN A 126 7.79 -15.96 1.62
N ALA A 127 8.76 -15.43 2.37
CA ALA A 127 8.96 -15.78 3.78
C ALA A 127 7.79 -15.33 4.67
N ILE A 128 7.23 -14.13 4.45
CA ILE A 128 6.05 -13.62 5.16
C ILE A 128 4.86 -14.56 4.97
N GLN A 129 4.64 -15.01 3.73
CA GLN A 129 3.46 -15.79 3.39
C GLN A 129 3.41 -17.15 4.08
N VAL A 130 4.57 -17.74 4.42
CA VAL A 130 4.66 -18.99 5.21
C VAL A 130 4.03 -18.84 6.59
N TYR A 131 4.07 -17.64 7.17
CA TYR A 131 3.59 -17.37 8.53
C TYR A 131 2.21 -16.73 8.59
N LEU A 132 1.68 -16.27 7.46
CA LEU A 132 0.32 -15.73 7.41
C LEU A 132 -0.69 -16.88 7.26
N PRO A 133 -1.85 -16.81 7.93
CA PRO A 133 -2.90 -17.79 7.72
C PRO A 133 -3.34 -17.76 6.26
N GLU A 134 -3.59 -18.93 5.68
CA GLU A 134 -4.26 -19.01 4.38
C GLU A 134 -5.61 -18.28 4.48
N LYS A 135 -5.72 -17.15 3.78
CA LYS A 135 -7.00 -16.47 3.64
C LYS A 135 -7.87 -17.34 2.75
N LYS A 136 -8.90 -17.95 3.33
CA LYS A 136 -9.96 -18.61 2.55
C LYS A 136 -10.60 -17.56 1.65
N SER A 137 -10.28 -17.62 0.37
CA SER A 137 -10.79 -16.72 -0.67
C SER A 137 -12.12 -17.22 -1.20
N SER A 138 -13.18 -17.09 -0.40
CA SER A 138 -14.53 -17.19 -0.92
C SER A 138 -15.06 -15.78 -1.18
N PRO A 139 -15.52 -15.47 -2.41
CA PRO A 139 -16.28 -14.26 -2.66
C PRO A 139 -17.44 -14.12 -1.67
N PRO A 140 -17.70 -12.92 -1.14
CA PRO A 140 -18.80 -12.72 -0.21
C PRO A 140 -20.13 -12.83 -0.96
N GLU A 141 -21.19 -13.30 -0.29
CA GLU A 141 -22.55 -13.31 -0.86
C GLU A 141 -23.07 -11.88 -1.13
N LYS A 142 -22.68 -10.93 -0.26
CA LYS A 142 -23.00 -9.51 -0.40
C LYS A 142 -21.72 -8.68 -0.35
N THR A 143 -21.57 -7.77 -1.32
CA THR A 143 -20.44 -6.85 -1.39
C THR A 143 -20.66 -5.56 -0.61
N ILE A 144 -21.89 -5.27 -0.19
CA ILE A 144 -22.22 -4.16 0.72
C ILE A 144 -22.87 -4.74 1.97
N VAL A 145 -22.34 -4.35 3.14
CA VAL A 145 -22.84 -4.77 4.44
C VAL A 145 -23.12 -3.54 5.28
N LYS A 146 -24.36 -3.40 5.74
CA LYS A 146 -24.76 -2.41 6.74
C LYS A 146 -24.40 -2.96 8.12
N THR A 147 -23.33 -2.45 8.72
CA THR A 147 -22.83 -2.93 10.04
C THR A 147 -23.47 -2.20 11.21
N GLY A 148 -24.09 -1.05 10.95
CA GLY A 148 -24.86 -0.28 11.92
C GLY A 148 -25.89 0.61 11.22
N PRO A 149 -26.70 1.37 11.97
CA PRO A 149 -27.74 2.23 11.40
C PRO A 149 -27.22 3.20 10.33
N MET A 150 -25.99 3.69 10.52
CA MET A 150 -25.34 4.67 9.66
C MET A 150 -23.88 4.27 9.33
N GLU A 151 -23.62 2.96 9.25
CA GLU A 151 -22.30 2.44 8.90
C GLU A 151 -22.44 1.37 7.81
N PHE A 152 -21.69 1.57 6.73
CA PHE A 152 -21.66 0.68 5.58
C PHE A 152 -20.23 0.28 5.25
N HIS A 153 -20.06 -1.01 5.01
CA HIS A 153 -18.80 -1.62 4.61
C HIS A 153 -18.94 -2.16 3.19
N LEU A 154 -18.06 -1.73 2.30
CA LEU A 154 -17.91 -2.36 0.98
C LEU A 154 -16.79 -3.39 1.05
N LEU A 155 -17.16 -4.63 0.76
CA LEU A 155 -16.32 -5.80 0.84
C LEU A 155 -15.71 -6.12 -0.52
N CYS A 156 -14.48 -6.63 -0.49
CA CYS A 156 -13.78 -7.11 -1.66
C CYS A 156 -14.57 -8.24 -2.34
N ALA A 157 -14.81 -8.11 -3.63
CA ALA A 157 -15.51 -9.11 -4.43
C ALA A 157 -14.75 -10.44 -4.58
N VAL A 158 -13.48 -10.51 -4.19
CA VAL A 158 -12.63 -11.72 -4.28
C VAL A 158 -12.59 -12.49 -2.96
N CYS A 159 -12.34 -11.80 -1.85
CA CYS A 159 -12.10 -12.44 -0.54
C CYS A 159 -13.04 -11.99 0.58
N GLY A 160 -13.94 -11.05 0.32
CA GLY A 160 -14.87 -10.53 1.33
C GLY A 160 -14.24 -9.63 2.39
N GLU A 161 -12.94 -9.33 2.32
CA GLU A 161 -12.30 -8.39 3.24
C GLU A 161 -12.82 -6.96 3.04
N LEU A 162 -12.90 -6.19 4.13
CA LEU A 162 -13.24 -4.78 4.09
C LEU A 162 -12.28 -4.03 3.15
N ALA A 163 -12.85 -3.31 2.19
CA ALA A 163 -12.11 -2.47 1.26
C ALA A 163 -12.38 -0.98 1.50
N VAL A 164 -13.65 -0.62 1.76
CA VAL A 164 -14.08 0.76 1.97
C VAL A 164 -15.13 0.82 3.07
N SER A 165 -15.11 1.87 3.90
CA SER A 165 -16.15 2.12 4.89
C SER A 165 -16.69 3.54 4.82
N PHE A 166 -18.00 3.67 5.01
CA PHE A 166 -18.71 4.93 5.22
C PHE A 166 -19.34 4.92 6.62
N THR A 167 -19.05 5.93 7.43
CA THR A 167 -19.60 6.04 8.80
C THR A 167 -20.11 7.45 9.06
N LEU A 168 -21.40 7.60 9.34
CA LEU A 168 -21.94 8.89 9.78
C LEU A 168 -21.53 9.17 11.22
N GLY A 169 -20.87 10.31 11.44
CA GLY A 169 -20.63 10.84 12.78
C GLY A 169 -21.91 11.38 13.43
N PRO A 170 -21.80 11.93 14.66
CA PRO A 170 -22.94 12.58 15.33
C PRO A 170 -23.54 13.69 14.44
N ILE A 171 -24.88 13.73 14.40
CA ILE A 171 -25.64 14.80 13.74
C ILE A 171 -25.94 15.87 14.79
N ALA A 172 -25.60 17.12 14.50
CA ALA A 172 -25.91 18.26 15.35
C ALA A 172 -27.38 18.66 15.24
N ASP A 173 -27.85 19.52 16.16
CA ASP A 173 -29.26 19.94 16.22
C ASP A 173 -29.74 20.69 14.95
N ASP A 174 -28.81 21.29 14.20
CA ASP A 174 -29.08 21.95 12.91
C ASP A 174 -29.14 20.96 11.73
N GLY A 175 -29.06 19.65 12.01
CA GLY A 175 -29.03 18.58 11.02
C GLY A 175 -27.69 18.46 10.28
N SER A 176 -26.66 19.23 10.65
CA SER A 176 -25.33 19.07 10.09
C SER A 176 -24.66 17.81 10.67
N GLY A 177 -23.86 17.15 9.85
CA GLY A 177 -23.15 15.93 10.23
C GLY A 177 -21.96 15.71 9.31
N LYS A 178 -21.09 14.75 9.67
CA LYS A 178 -19.93 14.39 8.85
C LYS A 178 -19.95 12.90 8.52
N ILE A 179 -19.72 12.58 7.25
CA ILE A 179 -19.52 11.21 6.80
C ILE A 179 -18.03 10.95 6.79
N ASN A 180 -17.57 9.97 7.55
CA ASN A 180 -16.20 9.49 7.50
C ASN A 180 -16.09 8.46 6.36
N TYR A 181 -15.32 8.79 5.34
CA TYR A 181 -14.95 7.90 4.25
C TYR A 181 -13.55 7.35 4.50
N LYS A 182 -13.38 6.03 4.38
CA LYS A 182 -12.07 5.38 4.41
C LYS A 182 -11.96 4.39 3.24
N GLY A 183 -11.08 4.70 2.30
CA GLY A 183 -10.72 3.86 1.16
C GLY A 183 -9.35 3.21 1.33
N ILE A 184 -8.73 2.84 0.20
CA ILE A 184 -7.38 2.26 0.13
C ILE A 184 -6.30 3.33 0.31
N THR A 185 -6.37 4.41 -0.45
CA THR A 185 -5.39 5.51 -0.46
C THR A 185 -5.95 6.76 0.20
N LYS A 186 -7.27 6.97 0.13
CA LYS A 186 -7.94 8.18 0.63
C LYS A 186 -8.70 7.90 1.93
N SER A 187 -8.54 8.78 2.92
CA SER A 187 -9.39 8.83 4.11
C SER A 187 -9.76 10.27 4.39
N THR A 188 -11.06 10.57 4.48
CA THR A 188 -11.53 11.94 4.58
C THR A 188 -12.91 12.05 5.21
N THR A 189 -13.35 13.30 5.44
CA THR A 189 -14.68 13.62 5.96
C THR A 189 -15.48 14.42 4.94
N LEU A 190 -16.73 14.00 4.68
CA LEU A 190 -17.65 14.67 3.78
C LEU A 190 -18.75 15.37 4.60
N ASP A 191 -19.29 16.46 4.08
CA ASP A 191 -20.46 17.09 4.69
C ASP A 191 -21.72 16.26 4.44
N PHE A 192 -22.41 15.85 5.51
CA PHE A 192 -23.58 14.99 5.40
C PHE A 192 -24.75 15.65 4.68
N GLN A 193 -24.97 16.96 4.85
CA GLN A 193 -26.13 17.62 4.22
C GLN A 193 -26.02 17.59 2.70
N LEU A 194 -24.79 17.75 2.18
CA LEU A 194 -24.49 17.72 0.75
C LEU A 194 -24.39 16.29 0.19
N ASN A 195 -24.25 15.28 1.05
CA ASN A 195 -23.92 13.90 0.66
C ASN A 195 -24.84 12.85 1.30
N SER A 196 -26.02 13.25 1.74
CA SER A 196 -26.97 12.37 2.42
C SER A 196 -27.44 11.21 1.53
N SER A 197 -27.53 11.46 0.22
CA SER A 197 -27.90 10.46 -0.80
C SER A 197 -26.95 9.26 -0.86
N ILE A 198 -25.71 9.36 -0.37
CA ILE A 198 -24.75 8.25 -0.36
C ILE A 198 -25.33 7.04 0.37
N PHE A 199 -26.01 7.26 1.51
CA PHE A 199 -26.54 6.15 2.30
C PHE A 199 -27.73 5.46 1.64
N ASP A 200 -28.60 6.22 0.96
CA ASP A 200 -29.71 5.65 0.19
C ASP A 200 -29.17 4.78 -0.96
N LEU A 201 -28.18 5.28 -1.70
CA LEU A 201 -27.52 4.54 -2.78
C LEU A 201 -26.81 3.27 -2.29
N LEU A 202 -26.21 3.31 -1.09
CA LEU A 202 -25.59 2.14 -0.47
C LEU A 202 -26.62 1.11 0.00
N ASP A 203 -27.76 1.55 0.54
CA ASP A 203 -28.88 0.67 0.90
C ASP A 203 -29.47 -0.02 -0.36
N GLU A 204 -29.50 0.68 -1.50
CA GLU A 204 -29.93 0.14 -2.79
C GLU A 204 -28.90 -0.77 -3.48
N GLY A 205 -27.66 -0.84 -2.97
CA GLY A 205 -26.59 -1.63 -3.58
C GLY A 205 -25.92 -0.97 -4.80
N ASN A 206 -26.15 0.33 -5.03
CA ASN A 206 -25.76 1.02 -6.25
C ASN A 206 -24.36 1.68 -6.15
N ILE A 207 -23.32 0.84 -6.08
CA ILE A 207 -21.92 1.27 -5.90
C ILE A 207 -21.47 2.24 -7.00
N ARG A 208 -21.89 2.00 -8.24
CA ARG A 208 -21.58 2.86 -9.38
C ARG A 208 -22.06 4.30 -9.17
N GLU A 209 -23.29 4.47 -8.71
CA GLU A 209 -23.82 5.81 -8.45
C GLU A 209 -23.18 6.45 -7.22
N VAL A 210 -22.80 5.68 -6.19
CA VAL A 210 -21.99 6.22 -5.08
C VAL A 210 -20.66 6.76 -5.59
N HIS A 211 -19.97 5.99 -6.44
CA HIS A 211 -18.71 6.41 -7.06
C HIS A 211 -18.88 7.68 -7.91
N ASN A 212 -19.87 7.70 -8.81
CA ASN A 212 -20.19 8.88 -9.64
C ASN A 212 -20.54 10.10 -8.78
N HIS A 213 -21.25 9.90 -7.66
CA HIS A 213 -21.61 10.98 -6.74
C HIS A 213 -20.38 11.60 -6.09
N LEU A 214 -19.43 10.76 -5.64
CA LEU A 214 -18.17 11.22 -5.07
C LEU A 214 -17.36 12.03 -6.07
N GLU A 215 -17.18 11.53 -7.30
CA GLU A 215 -16.43 12.22 -8.36
C GLU A 215 -16.99 13.60 -8.68
N LYS A 216 -18.32 13.75 -8.72
CA LYS A 216 -18.98 14.97 -9.21
C LYS A 216 -19.29 16.00 -8.12
N ASN A 217 -19.52 15.55 -6.90
CA ASN A 217 -20.10 16.39 -5.85
C ASN A 217 -19.20 16.56 -4.63
N THR A 218 -17.99 15.99 -4.65
CA THR A 218 -17.04 16.06 -3.54
C THR A 218 -15.64 16.41 -4.06
N PHE A 219 -14.69 16.55 -3.14
CA PHE A 219 -13.27 16.72 -3.46
C PHE A 219 -12.55 15.38 -3.73
N ILE A 220 -13.29 14.27 -3.79
CA ILE A 220 -12.76 12.95 -4.18
C ILE A 220 -12.95 12.79 -5.69
N GLU A 221 -12.10 13.46 -6.47
CA GLU A 221 -12.24 13.60 -7.93
C GLU A 221 -12.23 12.26 -8.69
N ASP A 222 -11.54 11.24 -8.16
CA ASP A 222 -11.47 9.87 -8.72
C ASP A 222 -12.48 8.87 -8.12
N GLY A 223 -13.38 9.38 -7.27
CA GLY A 223 -14.40 8.60 -6.58
C GLY A 223 -13.84 7.53 -5.64
N ILE A 224 -14.52 6.40 -5.51
CA ILE A 224 -14.10 5.30 -4.62
C ILE A 224 -12.79 4.64 -5.12
N ASP A 225 -11.67 4.86 -4.43
CA ASP A 225 -10.32 4.35 -4.77
C ASP A 225 -10.15 2.81 -4.80
N ALA A 226 -11.14 2.05 -4.31
CA ALA A 226 -11.20 0.59 -4.35
C ALA A 226 -12.09 0.02 -5.47
N TYR A 227 -12.73 0.89 -6.24
CA TYR A 227 -13.75 0.52 -7.22
C TYR A 227 -13.19 0.46 -8.65
N CYS A 228 -13.57 -0.60 -9.38
CA CYS A 228 -13.31 -0.74 -10.81
C CYS A 228 -14.60 -0.51 -11.63
N PRO A 229 -14.75 0.62 -12.33
CA PRO A 229 -15.96 0.96 -13.08
C PRO A 229 -16.33 -0.03 -14.20
N LYS A 230 -15.32 -0.69 -14.78
CA LYS A 230 -15.49 -1.71 -15.85
C LYS A 230 -16.03 -3.03 -15.30
N CYS A 231 -15.60 -3.42 -14.10
CA CYS A 231 -16.07 -4.66 -13.46
C CYS A 231 -17.34 -4.45 -12.64
N ASP A 232 -17.64 -3.21 -12.26
CA ASP A 232 -18.67 -2.86 -11.27
C ASP A 232 -18.45 -3.56 -9.92
N LYS A 233 -17.20 -3.54 -9.44
CA LYS A 233 -16.77 -4.29 -8.26
C LYS A 233 -15.79 -3.52 -7.41
N ILE A 234 -15.84 -3.81 -6.11
CA ILE A 234 -14.93 -3.32 -5.08
C ILE A 234 -13.86 -4.36 -4.80
N TYR A 235 -12.61 -3.92 -4.62
CA TYR A 235 -11.47 -4.78 -4.34
C TYR A 235 -10.70 -4.24 -3.13
N CYS A 236 -10.31 -5.09 -2.19
CA CYS A 236 -9.46 -4.63 -1.09
C CYS A 236 -8.03 -4.37 -1.59
N LYS A 237 -7.22 -3.70 -0.77
CA LYS A 237 -5.80 -3.42 -1.02
C LYS A 237 -4.92 -4.63 -1.39
N ASN A 238 -5.37 -5.85 -1.12
CA ASN A 238 -4.62 -7.06 -1.50
C ASN A 238 -4.97 -7.56 -2.92
N HIS A 239 -6.13 -7.16 -3.46
CA HIS A 239 -6.61 -7.57 -4.78
C HIS A 239 -6.72 -6.41 -5.76
N TYR A 240 -6.62 -5.16 -5.29
CA TYR A 240 -6.48 -3.97 -6.11
C TYR A 240 -5.03 -3.50 -6.04
N LEU A 241 -4.25 -3.81 -7.07
CA LEU A 241 -2.83 -3.49 -7.11
C LEU A 241 -2.68 -1.98 -7.28
N THR A 242 -2.06 -1.32 -6.31
CA THR A 242 -1.78 0.11 -6.36
C THR A 242 -0.35 0.36 -6.81
N ARG A 243 -0.15 1.35 -7.69
CA ARG A 243 1.17 1.79 -8.14
C ARG A 243 1.24 3.31 -8.07
N VAL A 244 2.07 3.80 -7.17
CA VAL A 244 2.37 5.24 -7.06
C VAL A 244 3.34 5.63 -8.16
N VAL A 245 3.09 6.78 -8.78
CA VAL A 245 3.94 7.40 -9.79
C VAL A 245 4.48 8.69 -9.19
N TYR A 246 5.78 8.89 -9.35
CA TYR A 246 6.48 10.12 -8.99
C TYR A 246 6.95 10.79 -10.28
N ASP A 247 6.82 12.11 -10.36
CA ASP A 247 7.44 12.94 -11.40
C ASP A 247 8.38 13.94 -10.74
N GLN A 248 9.64 13.93 -11.15
CA GLN A 248 10.70 14.80 -10.61
C GLN A 248 10.83 14.75 -9.07
N GLY A 249 10.62 13.57 -8.46
CA GLY A 249 10.71 13.39 -7.01
C GLY A 249 9.44 13.77 -6.24
N PHE A 250 8.44 14.33 -6.91
CA PHE A 250 7.15 14.68 -6.33
C PHE A 250 6.11 13.62 -6.66
N TYR A 251 5.16 13.42 -5.74
CA TYR A 251 3.99 12.58 -6.00
C TYR A 251 3.23 13.17 -7.19
N ASP A 252 2.98 12.35 -8.21
CA ASP A 252 2.17 12.69 -9.38
C ASP A 252 0.77 12.10 -9.21
N CYS A 253 0.66 10.77 -9.28
CA CYS A 253 -0.62 10.07 -9.14
C CYS A 253 -0.45 8.63 -8.63
N THR A 254 -1.56 7.97 -8.30
CA THR A 254 -1.62 6.53 -7.98
C THR A 254 -2.58 5.84 -8.93
N TYR A 255 -2.09 4.77 -9.56
CA TYR A 255 -2.91 3.87 -10.37
C TYR A 255 -3.41 2.69 -9.53
N GLY A 256 -4.66 2.29 -9.75
CA GLY A 256 -5.24 1.05 -9.23
C GLY A 256 -5.54 0.07 -10.37
N THR A 257 -5.10 -1.18 -10.24
CA THR A 257 -5.33 -2.26 -11.21
C THR A 257 -6.12 -3.40 -10.58
N CYS A 258 -7.27 -3.76 -11.19
CA CYS A 258 -8.09 -4.87 -10.70
C CYS A 258 -7.53 -6.26 -11.08
N PRO A 259 -8.03 -7.35 -10.48
CA PRO A 259 -7.58 -8.71 -10.82
C PRO A 259 -7.78 -9.12 -12.28
N ILE A 260 -8.60 -8.39 -13.03
CA ILE A 260 -8.85 -8.62 -14.47
C ILE A 260 -7.90 -7.76 -15.35
N GLY A 261 -7.08 -6.90 -14.74
CA GLY A 261 -6.10 -6.05 -15.44
C GLY A 261 -6.65 -4.69 -15.90
N HIS A 262 -7.83 -4.26 -15.43
CA HIS A 262 -8.29 -2.89 -15.67
C HIS A 262 -7.57 -1.91 -14.76
N GLU A 263 -6.81 -0.99 -15.34
CA GLU A 263 -6.10 0.09 -14.65
C GLU A 263 -6.86 1.43 -14.76
N ARG A 264 -6.79 2.26 -13.72
CA ARG A 264 -7.21 3.67 -13.71
C ARG A 264 -6.45 4.47 -12.64
N ILE A 265 -6.47 5.80 -12.75
CA ILE A 265 -6.05 6.68 -11.65
C ILE A 265 -7.09 6.57 -10.53
N ILE A 266 -6.60 6.45 -9.29
CA ILE A 266 -7.41 6.36 -8.07
C ILE A 266 -7.07 7.48 -7.07
N ASP A 267 -5.99 8.21 -7.35
CA ASP A 267 -5.51 9.36 -6.59
C ASP A 267 -4.64 10.23 -7.50
N ASP A 268 -5.00 11.49 -7.67
CA ASP A 268 -4.32 12.53 -8.46
C ASP A 268 -4.21 13.80 -7.58
#